data_AF-A0A7V9ZNQ7-F1
#
_entry.id   AF-A0A7V9ZNQ7-F1
#
_cell.length_a   1.000
_cell.length_b   1.000
_cell.length_c   1.000
_cell.angle_alpha   90.00
_cell.angle_beta   90.00
_cell.angle_gamma   90.00
#
_symmetry.space_group_name_H-M   'P 1'
#
loop_
_entity.id
_entity.type
_entity.pdbx_description
1 polymer ?
#
loop_
_entity_poly.entity_id
_entity_poly.type
_entity_poly.pdbx_seq_one_letter_code
_entity_poly.pdbx_strand_id
1 'polypeptide(L)'
;ATLGTGTEDVSAIGDALDKTAFNANFIILVSPVISMGSYAHAGSRKNLLGENPAKDLLEKYSAHLQVKPTTPPTFIVHASDDKAVSVRNSLMFYGALLDKNVSASIHFFPHGGHAIALRNNPGSTEQWTNLCEMWLVEMGLIPAVKK
;
A
#
# COMPACT_ATOMS: atom_id res chain seq x y z
N ALA A 1 -2.52 3.33 -0.01
CA ALA A 1 -3.49 2.21 0.04
C ALA A 1 -4.93 2.71 -0.16
N THR A 2 -5.43 3.60 0.70
CA THR A 2 -6.83 4.09 0.64
C THR A 2 -7.25 4.66 -0.72
N LEU A 3 -6.40 5.43 -1.42
CA LEU A 3 -6.71 5.93 -2.77
C LEU A 3 -6.98 4.80 -3.79
N GLY A 4 -6.33 3.65 -3.64
CA GLY A 4 -6.49 2.53 -4.56
C GLY A 4 -7.57 1.52 -4.16
N THR A 5 -8.14 1.65 -2.95
CA THR A 5 -9.22 0.76 -2.46
C THR A 5 -10.53 1.49 -2.24
N GLY A 6 -10.48 2.80 -1.99
CA GLY A 6 -11.63 3.67 -1.86
C GLY A 6 -12.30 3.94 -3.21
N THR A 7 -13.60 4.18 -3.16
CA THR A 7 -14.41 4.55 -4.33
C THR A 7 -15.16 5.86 -4.12
N GLU A 8 -14.91 6.52 -3.00
CA GLU A 8 -15.53 7.79 -2.61
C GLU A 8 -14.56 8.93 -2.97
N ASP A 9 -15.02 9.86 -3.81
CA ASP A 9 -14.28 11.10 -4.07
C ASP A 9 -14.59 12.11 -2.97
N VAL A 10 -13.71 12.18 -1.98
CA VAL A 10 -13.83 13.13 -0.87
C VAL A 10 -13.32 14.53 -1.22
N SER A 11 -12.81 14.74 -2.43
CA SER A 11 -12.33 16.03 -2.92
C SER A 11 -13.30 16.76 -3.84
N ALA A 12 -14.40 16.10 -4.24
CA ALA A 12 -15.39 16.68 -5.14
C ALA A 12 -16.03 17.95 -4.54
N ILE A 13 -15.92 19.07 -5.24
CA ILE A 13 -16.47 20.36 -4.84
C ILE A 13 -17.44 20.95 -5.86
N GLY A 14 -17.85 20.17 -6.87
CA GLY A 14 -18.78 20.57 -7.92
C GLY A 14 -18.13 21.33 -9.08
N ASP A 15 -16.81 21.17 -9.28
CA ASP A 15 -16.08 21.86 -10.33
C ASP A 15 -15.84 20.98 -11.58
N ALA A 16 -15.05 21.48 -12.54
CA ALA A 16 -14.77 20.77 -13.77
C ALA A 16 -13.89 19.52 -13.59
N LEU A 17 -13.10 19.46 -12.52
CA LEU A 17 -12.16 18.38 -12.22
C LEU A 17 -12.88 17.13 -11.70
N ASP A 18 -14.08 17.26 -11.14
CA ASP A 18 -14.93 16.14 -10.70
C ASP A 18 -15.26 15.15 -11.84
N LYS A 19 -15.05 15.55 -13.10
CA LYS A 19 -15.22 14.68 -14.29
C LYS A 19 -13.98 13.83 -14.59
N THR A 20 -12.86 14.07 -13.91
CA THR A 20 -11.61 13.35 -14.10
C THR A 20 -11.61 12.10 -13.23
N ALA A 21 -11.22 10.96 -13.80
CA ALA A 21 -11.09 9.74 -13.02
C ALA A 21 -9.98 9.88 -11.96
N PHE A 22 -10.33 9.67 -10.69
CA PHE A 22 -9.38 9.70 -9.56
C PHE A 22 -8.80 8.31 -9.23
N ASN A 23 -9.18 7.28 -9.98
CA ASN A 23 -8.75 5.91 -9.75
C ASN A 23 -7.27 5.74 -10.11
N ALA A 24 -6.48 5.20 -9.19
CA ALA A 24 -5.08 4.86 -9.45
C ALA A 24 -4.97 3.68 -10.44
N ASN A 25 -4.03 3.75 -11.38
CA ASN A 25 -3.76 2.64 -12.31
C ASN A 25 -2.92 1.51 -11.69
N PHE A 26 -2.16 1.82 -10.63
CA PHE A 26 -1.32 0.87 -9.89
C PHE A 26 -1.01 1.44 -8.50
N ILE A 27 -0.51 0.59 -7.59
CA ILE A 27 -0.11 0.99 -6.24
C ILE A 27 1.29 0.44 -5.95
N ILE A 28 2.16 1.30 -5.41
CA ILE A 28 3.42 0.88 -4.77
C ILE A 28 3.34 1.26 -3.29
N LEU A 29 3.54 0.28 -2.41
CA LEU A 29 3.50 0.47 -0.96
C LEU A 29 4.86 0.14 -0.34
N VAL A 30 5.44 1.08 0.39
CA VAL A 30 6.71 0.93 1.11
C VAL A 30 6.44 1.05 2.60
N SER A 31 6.73 0.00 3.38
CA SER A 31 6.46 -0.11 4.82
C SER A 31 5.06 0.38 5.23
N PRO A 32 3.97 -0.11 4.59
CA PRO A 32 2.67 0.54 4.68
C PRO A 32 1.95 0.30 6.02
N VAL A 33 1.31 1.35 6.53
CA VAL A 33 0.20 1.24 7.48
C VAL A 33 -1.06 0.85 6.71
N ILE A 34 -1.70 -0.26 7.09
CA ILE A 34 -2.87 -0.82 6.39
C ILE A 34 -4.06 -0.99 7.32
N SER A 35 -3.84 -1.57 8.49
CA SER A 35 -4.90 -1.83 9.47
C SER A 35 -4.97 -0.69 10.47
N MET A 36 -6.19 -0.31 10.85
CA MET A 36 -6.45 0.56 12.00
C MET A 36 -6.83 -0.25 13.26
N GLY A 37 -6.90 -1.58 13.15
CA GLY A 37 -7.18 -2.51 14.24
C GLY A 37 -5.93 -2.95 15.02
N SER A 38 -5.79 -4.27 15.21
CA SER A 38 -4.79 -4.87 16.11
C SER A 38 -3.33 -4.65 15.70
N TYR A 39 -3.04 -4.40 14.42
CA TYR A 39 -1.69 -4.13 13.92
C TYR A 39 -1.49 -2.68 13.50
N ALA A 40 -2.35 -1.78 13.98
CA ALA A 40 -2.24 -0.37 13.64
C ALA A 40 -0.94 0.23 14.16
N HIS A 41 -0.36 1.10 13.35
CA HIS A 41 0.59 2.08 13.87
C HIS A 41 -0.19 3.10 14.71
N ALA A 42 0.04 3.09 16.02
CA ALA A 42 -0.78 3.84 16.98
C ALA A 42 -0.82 5.35 16.70
N GLY A 43 0.32 5.94 16.31
CA GLY A 43 0.40 7.36 15.95
C GLY A 43 -0.45 7.71 14.74
N SER A 44 -0.35 6.91 13.66
CA SER A 44 -1.17 7.13 12.44
C SER A 44 -2.65 7.01 12.73
N ARG A 45 -3.07 6.00 13.52
CA ARG A 45 -4.46 5.83 13.91
C ARG A 45 -4.97 7.03 14.71
N LYS A 46 -4.23 7.47 15.72
CA LYS A 46 -4.60 8.61 16.55
C LYS A 46 -4.71 9.90 15.73
N ASN A 47 -3.75 10.14 14.83
CA ASN A 47 -3.73 11.35 14.01
C ASN A 47 -4.88 11.40 13.00
N LEU A 48 -5.30 10.25 12.46
CA LEU A 48 -6.37 10.19 11.47
C LEU A 48 -7.77 10.11 12.10
N LEU A 49 -7.93 9.33 13.18
CA LEU A 49 -9.25 8.95 13.71
C LEU A 49 -9.51 9.43 15.14
N GLY A 50 -8.55 10.09 15.78
CA GLY A 50 -8.64 10.54 17.17
C GLY A 50 -8.30 9.45 18.18
N GLU A 51 -8.50 9.76 19.47
CA GLU A 51 -8.09 8.86 20.58
C GLU A 51 -8.99 7.64 20.73
N ASN A 52 -10.30 7.80 20.54
CA ASN A 52 -11.31 6.77 20.74
C ASN A 52 -12.18 6.60 19.49
N PRO A 53 -11.61 6.12 18.38
CA PRO A 53 -12.37 5.96 17.14
C PRO A 53 -13.44 4.88 17.26
N ALA A 54 -14.60 5.14 16.66
CA ALA A 54 -15.65 4.14 16.54
C ALA A 54 -15.20 2.96 15.66
N LYS A 55 -15.79 1.78 15.89
CA LYS A 55 -15.39 0.53 15.22
C LYS A 55 -15.57 0.59 13.70
N ASP A 56 -16.66 1.19 13.24
CA ASP A 56 -16.95 1.42 11.82
C ASP A 56 -15.88 2.28 11.14
N LEU A 57 -15.34 3.31 11.82
CA LEU A 57 -14.22 4.09 11.32
C LEU A 57 -12.94 3.24 11.21
N LEU A 58 -12.66 2.41 12.22
CA LEU A 58 -11.52 1.49 12.15
C LEU A 58 -11.63 0.55 10.95
N GLU A 59 -12.82 0.04 10.67
CA GLU A 59 -13.07 -0.85 9.53
C GLU A 59 -13.01 -0.08 8.20
N LYS A 60 -13.64 1.10 8.10
CA LYS A 60 -13.62 1.97 6.90
C LYS A 60 -12.20 2.34 6.49
N TYR A 61 -11.33 2.68 7.45
CA TYR A 61 -9.95 3.11 7.17
C TYR A 61 -8.92 1.98 7.25
N SER A 62 -9.36 0.74 7.47
CA SER A 62 -8.51 -0.45 7.33
C SER A 62 -8.49 -0.91 5.88
N ALA A 63 -7.46 -0.51 5.13
CA ALA A 63 -7.43 -0.66 3.66
C ALA A 63 -7.59 -2.12 3.18
N HIS A 64 -7.09 -3.11 3.92
CA HIS A 64 -7.26 -4.54 3.62
C HIS A 64 -8.72 -5.01 3.61
N LEU A 65 -9.61 -4.36 4.39
CA LEU A 65 -11.05 -4.65 4.38
C LEU A 65 -11.77 -4.00 3.20
N GLN A 66 -11.12 -3.05 2.53
CA GLN A 66 -11.68 -2.27 1.43
C GLN A 66 -11.23 -2.76 0.05
N VAL A 67 -10.44 -3.84 -0.01
CA VAL A 67 -9.96 -4.41 -1.29
C VAL A 67 -11.15 -4.95 -2.09
N LYS A 68 -11.17 -4.60 -3.38
CA LYS A 68 -12.21 -4.99 -4.34
C LYS A 68 -11.54 -5.63 -5.56
N PRO A 69 -12.28 -6.35 -6.43
CA PRO A 69 -11.74 -6.84 -7.70
C PRO A 69 -11.23 -5.72 -8.62
N THR A 70 -11.72 -4.48 -8.43
CA THR A 70 -11.28 -3.29 -9.16
C THR A 70 -10.06 -2.60 -8.52
N THR A 71 -9.57 -3.09 -7.38
CA THR A 71 -8.31 -2.57 -6.81
C THR A 71 -7.19 -2.81 -7.81
N PRO A 72 -6.38 -1.80 -8.13
CA PRO A 72 -5.38 -1.91 -9.18
C PRO A 72 -4.20 -2.81 -8.76
N PRO A 73 -3.38 -3.27 -9.73
CA PRO A 73 -2.20 -4.05 -9.44
C PRO A 73 -1.30 -3.39 -8.40
N THR A 74 -0.80 -4.18 -7.45
CA THR A 74 -0.11 -3.66 -6.27
C THR A 74 1.27 -4.30 -6.08
N PHE A 75 2.28 -3.46 -5.87
CA PHE A 75 3.60 -3.86 -5.40
C PHE A 75 3.80 -3.43 -3.94
N ILE A 76 4.30 -4.33 -3.11
CA ILE A 76 4.51 -4.08 -1.67
C ILE A 76 5.94 -4.46 -1.27
N VAL A 77 6.62 -3.55 -0.56
CA VAL A 77 7.90 -3.83 0.09
C VAL A 77 7.83 -3.49 1.58
N HIS A 78 8.46 -4.33 2.41
CA HIS A 78 8.55 -4.11 3.86
C HIS A 78 9.77 -4.83 4.43
N ALA A 79 10.41 -4.27 5.45
CA ALA A 79 11.45 -4.94 6.22
C ALA A 79 10.85 -5.66 7.44
N SER A 80 11.34 -6.87 7.72
CA SER A 80 10.90 -7.71 8.84
C SER A 80 11.34 -7.18 10.20
N ASP A 81 12.41 -6.39 10.22
CA ASP A 81 12.89 -5.68 11.40
C ASP A 81 12.29 -4.27 11.57
N ASP A 82 11.22 -3.94 10.83
CA ASP A 82 10.42 -2.73 11.09
C ASP A 82 9.75 -2.82 12.47
N LYS A 83 10.21 -1.95 13.38
CA LYS A 83 9.69 -1.83 14.75
C LYS A 83 8.59 -0.78 14.89
N ALA A 84 8.39 0.06 13.88
CA ALA A 84 7.36 1.10 13.86
C ALA A 84 6.04 0.55 13.30
N VAL A 85 6.10 -0.16 12.18
CA VAL A 85 4.94 -0.74 11.52
C VAL A 85 5.14 -2.23 11.36
N SER A 86 4.20 -3.02 11.88
CA SER A 86 4.29 -4.48 11.75
C SER A 86 4.11 -4.91 10.29
N VAL A 87 4.99 -5.80 9.81
CA VAL A 87 4.86 -6.49 8.51
C VAL A 87 3.52 -7.19 8.30
N ARG A 88 2.78 -7.48 9.39
CA ARG A 88 1.42 -8.02 9.33
C ARG A 88 0.47 -7.09 8.55
N ASN A 89 0.72 -5.78 8.51
CA ASN A 89 -0.02 -4.85 7.65
C ASN A 89 0.07 -5.25 6.17
N SER A 90 1.29 -5.50 5.68
CA SER A 90 1.52 -5.93 4.31
C SER A 90 0.95 -7.32 4.05
N LEU A 91 1.08 -8.27 4.99
CA LEU A 91 0.50 -9.62 4.87
C LEU A 91 -1.03 -9.58 4.73
N MET A 92 -1.71 -8.81 5.59
CA MET A 92 -3.18 -8.68 5.51
C MET A 92 -3.63 -8.06 4.20
N PHE A 93 -2.92 -7.04 3.70
CA PHE A 93 -3.27 -6.42 2.42
C PHE A 93 -3.05 -7.38 1.26
N TYR A 94 -1.91 -8.07 1.23
CA TYR A 94 -1.60 -9.04 0.19
C TYR A 94 -2.58 -10.21 0.16
N GLY A 95 -2.94 -10.76 1.34
CA GLY A 95 -3.97 -11.79 1.44
C GLY A 95 -5.32 -11.31 0.87
N ALA A 96 -5.75 -10.10 1.24
CA ALA A 96 -6.99 -9.53 0.71
C ALA A 96 -6.95 -9.29 -0.82
N LEU A 97 -5.80 -8.93 -1.38
CA LEU A 97 -5.61 -8.82 -2.84
C LEU A 97 -5.75 -10.18 -3.52
N LEU A 98 -5.12 -11.23 -2.98
CA LEU A 98 -5.26 -12.59 -3.49
C LEU A 98 -6.71 -13.09 -3.43
N ASP A 99 -7.40 -12.87 -2.30
CA ASP A 99 -8.81 -13.27 -2.13
C ASP A 99 -9.75 -12.60 -3.15
N LYS A 100 -9.34 -11.47 -3.73
CA LYS A 100 -10.08 -10.74 -4.77
C LYS A 100 -9.52 -10.94 -6.17
N ASN A 101 -8.55 -11.84 -6.36
CA ASN A 101 -7.85 -12.11 -7.61
C ASN A 101 -7.19 -10.86 -8.23
N VAL A 102 -6.68 -9.96 -7.38
CA VAL A 102 -5.93 -8.78 -7.82
C VAL A 102 -4.45 -9.13 -7.99
N SER A 103 -3.86 -8.77 -9.14
CA SER A 103 -2.44 -9.00 -9.40
C SER A 103 -1.58 -8.22 -8.40
N ALA A 104 -0.67 -8.91 -7.71
CA ALA A 104 0.18 -8.27 -6.72
C ALA A 104 1.51 -9.00 -6.50
N SER A 105 2.54 -8.22 -6.17
CA SER A 105 3.85 -8.70 -5.73
C SER A 105 4.15 -8.16 -4.34
N ILE A 106 4.73 -9.01 -3.49
CA ILE A 106 5.16 -8.64 -2.14
C ILE A 106 6.58 -9.11 -1.88
N HIS A 107 7.42 -8.22 -1.33
CA HIS A 107 8.80 -8.52 -0.97
C HIS A 107 9.05 -8.15 0.49
N PHE A 108 9.35 -9.17 1.29
CA PHE A 108 9.86 -9.00 2.64
C PHE A 108 11.37 -9.19 2.67
N PHE A 109 12.05 -8.25 3.29
CA PHE A 109 13.48 -8.34 3.55
C PHE A 109 13.76 -8.48 5.04
N PRO A 110 14.88 -9.10 5.45
CA PRO A 110 15.21 -9.23 6.86
C PRO A 110 15.54 -7.88 7.52
N HIS A 111 16.13 -6.94 6.77
CA HIS A 111 16.65 -5.67 7.27
C HIS A 111 16.13 -4.45 6.51
N GLY A 112 16.19 -3.28 7.12
CA GLY A 112 15.85 -2.00 6.49
C GLY A 112 15.03 -1.09 7.39
N GLY A 113 14.42 -1.65 8.45
CA GLY A 113 13.56 -0.91 9.36
C GLY A 113 12.37 -0.25 8.64
N HIS A 114 11.82 0.79 9.27
CA HIS A 114 10.64 1.48 8.73
C HIS A 114 10.93 2.29 7.46
N ALA A 115 12.03 3.04 7.48
CA ALA A 115 12.36 4.03 6.45
C ALA A 115 13.18 3.42 5.31
N ILE A 116 12.59 2.47 4.57
CA ILE A 116 13.19 1.93 3.35
C ILE A 116 13.34 3.07 2.33
N ALA A 117 14.58 3.36 1.93
CA ALA A 117 14.93 4.44 1.03
C ALA A 117 15.00 3.96 -0.42
N LEU A 118 15.09 4.87 -1.40
CA LEU A 118 15.25 4.48 -2.81
C LEU A 118 16.62 3.82 -3.11
N ARG A 119 17.65 4.09 -2.30
CA ARG A 119 19.04 3.62 -2.48
C ARG A 119 19.74 3.51 -1.13
N ASN A 120 20.88 2.82 -1.09
CA ASN A 120 21.75 2.66 0.07
C ASN A 120 21.08 1.97 1.29
N ASN A 121 20.17 1.05 1.02
CA ASN A 121 19.56 0.18 2.03
C ASN A 121 20.50 -0.97 2.41
N PRO A 122 20.34 -1.56 3.61
CA PRO A 122 21.15 -2.68 4.04
C PRO A 122 20.81 -3.98 3.28
N GLY A 123 21.86 -4.74 2.93
CA GLY A 123 21.72 -6.12 2.44
C GLY A 123 20.84 -6.25 1.20
N SER A 124 19.99 -7.28 1.19
CA SER A 124 19.11 -7.58 0.05
C SER A 124 18.04 -6.52 -0.21
N THR A 125 17.73 -5.69 0.79
CA THR A 125 16.73 -4.62 0.66
C THR A 125 17.10 -3.63 -0.42
N GLU A 126 18.39 -3.45 -0.70
CA GLU A 126 18.87 -2.60 -1.80
C GLU A 126 18.29 -2.99 -3.18
N GLN A 127 17.80 -4.22 -3.34
CA GLN A 127 17.23 -4.70 -4.59
C GLN A 127 15.76 -4.30 -4.81
N TRP A 128 15.09 -3.69 -3.83
CA TRP A 128 13.65 -3.49 -3.91
C TRP A 128 13.22 -2.60 -5.09
N THR A 129 14.02 -1.58 -5.44
CA THR A 129 13.74 -0.70 -6.58
C THR A 129 13.91 -1.42 -7.91
N ASN A 130 14.92 -2.28 -8.03
CA ASN A 130 15.11 -3.14 -9.21
C ASN A 130 13.93 -4.09 -9.40
N LEU A 131 13.46 -4.72 -8.32
CA LEU A 131 12.28 -5.59 -8.35
C LEU A 131 11.01 -4.83 -8.71
N CYS A 132 10.86 -3.61 -8.18
CA CYS A 132 9.73 -2.73 -8.50
C CYS A 132 9.75 -2.33 -9.98
N GLU A 133 10.91 -1.95 -10.52
CA GLU A 133 11.06 -1.62 -11.94
C GLU A 133 10.71 -2.81 -12.83
N MET A 134 11.23 -4.00 -12.52
CA MET A 134 10.89 -5.22 -13.26
C MET A 134 9.39 -5.51 -13.22
N TRP A 135 8.76 -5.33 -12.06
CA TRP A 135 7.31 -5.48 -11.91
C TRP A 135 6.53 -4.44 -12.73
N LEU A 136 6.96 -3.17 -12.75
CA LEU A 136 6.34 -2.13 -13.58
C LEU A 136 6.39 -2.48 -15.08
N VAL A 137 7.50 -3.05 -15.54
CA VAL A 137 7.65 -3.55 -16.92
C VAL A 137 6.72 -4.76 -17.15
N GLU A 138 6.67 -5.71 -16.21
CA GLU A 138 5.82 -6.90 -16.29
C GLU A 138 4.32 -6.55 -16.37
N MET A 139 3.91 -5.50 -15.65
CA MET A 139 2.53 -4.99 -15.69
C MET A 139 2.25 -4.08 -16.90
N GLY A 140 3.25 -3.82 -17.76
CA GLY A 140 3.10 -2.96 -18.94
C GLY A 140 2.93 -1.47 -18.60
N LEU A 141 3.33 -1.04 -17.40
CA LEU A 141 3.20 0.34 -16.92
C LEU A 141 4.33 1.24 -17.43
N ILE A 142 5.51 0.66 -17.66
CA ILE A 142 6.67 1.34 -18.26
C ILE A 142 7.27 0.46 -19.37
N PRO A 143 7.95 1.05 -20.37
CA PRO A 143 8.63 0.27 -21.40
C PRO A 143 9.79 -0.53 -20.82
N ALA A 144 10.07 -1.70 -21.40
CA ALA A 144 11.28 -2.45 -21.09
C ALA A 144 12.53 -1.62 -21.41
N VAL A 145 13.53 -1.66 -20.53
CA VAL A 145 14.84 -1.05 -20.78
C VAL A 145 15.48 -1.77 -21.96
N LYS A 146 15.73 -1.05 -23.05
CA LYS A 146 16.51 -1.57 -24.18
C LYS A 146 17.95 -1.79 -23.68
N LYS A 147 18.40 -3.04 -23.69
CA LYS A 147 19.80 -3.40 -23.46
C LYS A 147 20.66 -3.01 -24.64
#